data_AF-A0A953G2S0-F1
#
_entry.id   AF-A0A953G2S0-F1
#
_cell.length_a   1.000
_cell.length_b   1.000
_cell.length_c   1.000
_cell.angle_alpha   90.00
_cell.angle_beta   90.00
_cell.angle_gamma   90.00
#
_symmetry.space_group_name_H-M   'P 1'
#
loop_
_entity.id
_entity.type
_entity.pdbx_description
1 polymer ?
#
loop_
_entity_poly.entity_id
_entity_poly.type
_entity_poly.pdbx_seq_one_letter_code
_entity_poly.pdbx_strand_id
1 'polypeptide(L)'
;MSLRRRLIQIVTFLGGIYFFLEWLLPEDLNGFKFGAYHEQITNGFVAVGAMAIGLGLFNLLSVHGSVLIFKRRGWINSAALLVSLLLMTLVTALDWRATAGNSERSGKLFELRDFATKIEADFKAQRSGVPQWTQRNLALKNALQAELERLDEELRTLDFSAIGTASAAYGLILSDQTELQKKLPEARALMRELPLEETATPDFGVNARVAGITGELAVLYGDLLNRAYEFSAIKLVYRLLYDGLFVALGSAMFSLLGFYIASAAYRAFRLKSFESGLMLGAALLVMLGQIPFGLWIWSGLPDVRLWILEVPNSGAFRAIKFGAALAGLVLAFRMWLSIESESFSSQEQP
;
A
#
# COMPACT_ATOMS: atom_id res chain seq x y z
N MET A 1 -38.29 6.49 -18.67
CA MET A 1 -37.01 6.13 -18.00
C MET A 1 -35.95 7.08 -18.50
N SER A 2 -35.20 7.78 -17.64
CA SER A 2 -34.17 8.73 -18.09
C SER A 2 -33.07 7.98 -18.85
N LEU A 3 -32.50 8.59 -19.90
CA LEU A 3 -31.43 8.03 -20.72
C LEU A 3 -30.27 7.50 -19.85
N ARG A 4 -29.96 8.20 -18.76
CA ARG A 4 -28.94 7.84 -17.77
C ARG A 4 -29.23 6.48 -17.11
N ARG A 5 -30.47 6.21 -16.69
CA ARG A 5 -30.82 4.94 -16.04
C ARG A 5 -30.75 3.76 -17.03
N ARG A 6 -31.12 3.97 -18.30
CA ARG A 6 -30.95 2.94 -19.35
C ARG A 6 -29.49 2.66 -19.64
N LEU A 7 -28.65 3.69 -19.70
CA LEU A 7 -27.22 3.55 -19.90
C LEU A 7 -26.58 2.69 -18.81
N ILE A 8 -26.88 2.96 -17.54
CA ILE A 8 -26.38 2.15 -16.41
C ILE A 8 -26.78 0.69 -16.59
N GLN A 9 -28.07 0.42 -16.83
CA GLN A 9 -28.57 -0.95 -16.98
C GLN A 9 -27.89 -1.69 -18.14
N ILE A 10 -27.71 -1.04 -19.29
CA ILE A 10 -27.08 -1.66 -20.46
C ILE A 10 -25.62 -1.96 -20.15
N VAL A 11 -24.88 -0.98 -19.63
CA VAL A 11 -23.44 -1.16 -19.38
C VAL A 11 -23.19 -2.18 -18.28
N THR A 12 -23.98 -2.17 -17.21
CA THR A 12 -23.82 -3.15 -16.13
C THR A 12 -24.27 -4.53 -16.56
N PHE A 13 -25.34 -4.65 -17.36
CA PHE A 13 -25.76 -5.92 -17.93
C PHE A 13 -24.70 -6.49 -18.88
N LEU A 14 -24.14 -5.68 -19.78
CA LEU A 14 -23.10 -6.11 -20.72
C LEU A 14 -21.79 -6.46 -20.01
N GLY A 15 -21.37 -5.68 -19.01
CA GLY A 15 -20.19 -6.00 -18.20
C GLY A 15 -20.39 -7.27 -17.38
N GLY A 16 -21.56 -7.42 -16.75
CA GLY A 16 -21.92 -8.61 -16.00
C GLY A 16 -21.97 -9.85 -16.89
N ILE A 17 -22.70 -9.80 -18.01
CA ILE A 17 -22.79 -10.97 -18.90
C ILE A 17 -21.42 -11.34 -19.48
N TYR A 18 -20.55 -10.36 -19.76
CA TYR A 18 -19.19 -10.62 -20.21
C TYR A 18 -18.40 -11.47 -19.19
N PHE A 19 -18.29 -11.01 -17.94
CA PHE A 19 -17.54 -11.76 -16.91
C PHE A 19 -18.17 -13.11 -16.58
N PHE A 20 -19.50 -13.20 -16.65
CA PHE A 20 -20.20 -14.47 -16.49
C PHE A 20 -19.86 -15.46 -17.61
N LEU A 21 -19.91 -15.01 -18.87
CA LEU A 21 -19.62 -15.82 -20.03
C LEU A 21 -18.14 -16.19 -20.12
N GLU A 22 -17.23 -15.28 -19.77
CA GLU A 22 -15.80 -15.56 -19.69
C GLU A 22 -15.50 -16.67 -18.68
N TRP A 23 -16.19 -16.61 -17.55
CA TRP A 23 -16.03 -17.60 -16.50
C TRP A 23 -16.64 -18.97 -16.87
N LEU A 24 -17.72 -18.99 -17.67
CA LEU A 24 -18.45 -20.21 -18.04
C LEU A 24 -17.89 -20.88 -19.31
N LEU A 25 -17.44 -20.09 -20.28
CA LEU A 25 -17.02 -20.55 -21.59
C LEU A 25 -15.52 -20.91 -21.60
N PRO A 26 -15.10 -21.94 -22.36
CA PRO A 26 -13.70 -22.21 -22.59
C PRO A 26 -13.04 -21.07 -23.40
N GLU A 27 -11.73 -20.90 -23.24
CA GLU A 27 -10.94 -19.84 -23.90
C GLU A 27 -11.03 -19.91 -25.44
N ASP A 28 -11.17 -21.11 -26.01
CA ASP A 28 -11.33 -21.32 -27.45
C ASP A 28 -12.68 -21.98 -27.74
N LEU A 29 -13.49 -21.29 -28.53
CA LEU A 29 -14.76 -21.76 -29.07
C LEU A 29 -14.66 -21.84 -30.59
N ASN A 30 -14.25 -23.00 -31.11
CA ASN A 30 -14.14 -23.27 -32.55
C ASN A 30 -13.32 -22.20 -33.32
N GLY A 31 -12.18 -21.79 -32.78
CA GLY A 31 -11.29 -20.79 -33.37
C GLY A 31 -11.59 -19.35 -32.96
N PHE A 32 -12.67 -19.11 -32.21
CA PHE A 32 -12.92 -17.84 -31.56
C PHE A 32 -12.32 -17.85 -30.15
N LYS A 33 -11.33 -16.99 -29.91
CA LYS A 33 -10.70 -16.82 -28.60
C LYS A 33 -11.57 -15.91 -27.72
N PHE A 34 -12.47 -16.51 -26.94
CA PHE A 34 -13.24 -15.78 -25.94
C PHE A 34 -12.29 -15.27 -24.85
N GLY A 35 -12.41 -14.00 -24.45
CA GLY A 35 -11.49 -13.38 -23.50
C GLY A 35 -10.26 -12.68 -24.13
N ALA A 36 -10.14 -12.64 -25.46
CA ALA A 36 -9.06 -11.88 -26.14
C ALA A 36 -9.01 -10.39 -25.75
N TYR A 37 -10.13 -9.83 -25.28
CA TYR A 37 -10.24 -8.45 -24.81
C TYR A 37 -10.38 -8.31 -23.28
N HIS A 38 -10.11 -9.38 -22.52
CA HIS A 38 -10.30 -9.39 -21.07
C HIS A 38 -9.51 -8.28 -20.38
N GLU A 39 -8.25 -8.12 -20.73
CA GLU A 39 -7.39 -7.10 -20.12
C GLU A 39 -7.95 -5.69 -20.34
N GLN A 40 -8.42 -5.38 -21.55
CA GLN A 40 -8.99 -4.07 -21.88
C GLN A 40 -10.31 -3.83 -21.14
N ILE A 41 -11.18 -4.85 -21.04
CA ILE A 41 -12.45 -4.75 -20.32
C ILE A 41 -12.20 -4.60 -18.81
N THR A 42 -11.28 -5.38 -18.25
CA THR A 42 -10.86 -5.29 -16.85
C THR A 42 -10.23 -3.93 -16.55
N ASN A 43 -9.33 -3.43 -17.40
CA ASN A 43 -8.76 -2.09 -17.26
C ASN A 43 -9.82 -1.00 -17.32
N GLY A 44 -10.82 -1.13 -18.21
CA GLY A 44 -11.97 -0.23 -18.26
C GLY A 44 -12.79 -0.25 -16.97
N PHE A 45 -13.03 -1.44 -16.41
CA PHE A 45 -13.71 -1.60 -15.13
C PHE A 45 -12.93 -0.96 -13.97
N VAL A 46 -11.62 -1.21 -13.91
CA VAL A 46 -10.71 -0.63 -12.92
C VAL A 46 -10.67 0.90 -13.05
N ALA A 47 -10.63 1.44 -14.27
CA ALA A 47 -10.66 2.88 -14.50
C ALA A 47 -11.96 3.53 -14.00
N VAL A 48 -13.11 2.90 -14.27
CA VAL A 48 -14.42 3.34 -13.74
C VAL A 48 -14.43 3.27 -12.21
N GLY A 49 -13.90 2.20 -11.62
CA GLY A 49 -13.76 2.06 -10.17
C GLY A 49 -12.85 3.12 -9.55
N ALA A 50 -11.71 3.42 -10.17
CA ALA A 50 -10.77 4.45 -9.71
C ALA A 50 -11.40 5.85 -9.75
N MET A 51 -12.14 6.19 -10.83
CA MET A 51 -12.89 7.45 -10.89
C MET A 51 -13.97 7.53 -9.81
N ALA A 52 -14.65 6.42 -9.53
CA ALA A 52 -15.69 6.36 -8.52
C ALA A 52 -15.15 6.66 -7.11
N ILE A 53 -13.90 6.29 -6.79
CA ILE A 53 -13.23 6.68 -5.54
C ILE A 53 -13.12 8.21 -5.44
N GLY A 54 -12.65 8.87 -6.51
CA GLY A 54 -12.54 10.33 -6.57
C GLY A 54 -13.88 11.05 -6.46
N LEU A 55 -14.91 10.53 -7.14
CA LEU A 55 -16.27 11.05 -7.04
C LEU A 55 -16.89 10.83 -5.66
N GLY A 56 -16.59 9.71 -5.00
CA GLY A 56 -17.01 9.44 -3.63
C GLY A 56 -16.45 10.48 -2.65
N LEU A 57 -15.17 10.83 -2.80
CA LEU A 57 -14.56 11.90 -2.02
C LEU A 57 -15.22 13.26 -2.29
N PHE A 58 -15.42 13.61 -3.57
CA PHE A 58 -16.10 14.85 -3.94
C PHE A 58 -17.54 14.92 -3.41
N ASN A 59 -18.26 13.80 -3.43
CA ASN A 59 -19.61 13.70 -2.88
C ASN A 59 -19.62 13.95 -1.37
N LEU A 60 -18.70 13.32 -0.62
CA LEU A 60 -18.55 13.56 0.81
C LEU A 60 -18.26 15.04 1.10
N LEU A 61 -17.31 15.64 0.37
CA LEU A 61 -16.96 17.05 0.53
C LEU A 61 -18.13 17.98 0.19
N SER A 62 -18.85 17.72 -0.90
CA SER A 62 -19.96 18.59 -1.34
C SER A 62 -21.17 18.49 -0.41
N VAL A 63 -21.56 17.27 0.00
CA VAL A 63 -22.71 17.05 0.88
C VAL A 63 -22.42 17.58 2.28
N HIS A 64 -21.34 17.11 2.92
CA HIS A 64 -21.01 17.54 4.29
C HIS A 64 -20.51 18.98 4.34
N GLY A 65 -19.87 19.47 3.26
CA GLY A 65 -19.48 20.87 3.13
C GLY A 65 -20.68 21.80 3.04
N SER A 66 -21.71 21.42 2.27
CA SER A 66 -22.98 22.15 2.22
C SER A 66 -23.67 22.18 3.59
N VAL A 67 -23.74 21.05 4.29
CA VAL A 67 -24.28 20.98 5.66
C VAL A 67 -23.53 21.90 6.62
N LEU A 68 -22.20 22.00 6.49
CA LEU A 68 -21.37 22.87 7.32
C LEU A 68 -21.55 24.36 6.99
N ILE A 69 -21.50 24.73 5.71
CA ILE A 69 -21.65 26.11 5.23
C ILE A 69 -23.03 26.67 5.59
N PHE A 70 -24.08 25.89 5.36
CA PHE A 70 -25.46 26.30 5.64
C PHE A 70 -25.90 25.96 7.07
N LYS A 71 -25.00 25.48 7.95
CA LYS A 71 -25.27 25.08 9.35
C LYS A 71 -26.55 24.25 9.51
N ARG A 72 -26.76 23.27 8.64
CA ARG A 72 -27.93 22.39 8.69
C ARG A 72 -27.87 21.48 9.93
N ARG A 73 -28.98 20.80 10.25
CA ARG A 73 -29.07 19.87 11.38
C ARG A 73 -27.93 18.84 11.31
N GLY A 74 -27.22 18.64 12.43
CA GLY A 74 -26.08 17.71 12.48
C GLY A 74 -24.75 18.25 11.90
N TRP A 75 -24.62 19.57 11.71
CA TRP A 75 -23.39 20.18 11.17
C TRP A 75 -22.12 19.85 11.98
N ILE A 76 -22.24 19.62 13.30
CA ILE A 76 -21.09 19.24 14.15
C ILE A 76 -20.51 17.91 13.72
N ASN A 77 -21.35 16.91 13.42
CA ASN A 77 -20.89 15.60 12.95
C ASN A 77 -20.22 15.70 11.57
N SER A 78 -20.78 16.55 10.69
CA SER A 78 -20.20 16.82 9.38
C SER A 78 -18.86 17.56 9.50
N ALA A 79 -18.73 18.51 10.43
CA ALA A 79 -17.47 19.17 10.73
C ALA A 79 -16.43 18.17 11.25
N ALA A 80 -16.81 17.31 12.21
CA ALA A 80 -15.93 16.29 12.75
C ALA A 80 -15.43 15.33 11.65
N LEU A 81 -16.30 14.89 10.75
CA LEU A 81 -15.95 14.04 9.60
C LEU A 81 -14.95 14.74 8.68
N LEU A 82 -15.25 15.97 8.24
CA LEU A 82 -14.42 16.70 7.29
C LEU A 82 -13.06 17.07 7.89
N VAL A 83 -13.03 17.52 9.14
CA VAL A 83 -11.79 17.83 9.86
C VAL A 83 -10.94 16.58 10.04
N SER A 84 -11.55 15.45 10.44
CA SER A 84 -10.80 14.19 10.62
C SER A 84 -10.24 13.68 9.29
N LEU A 85 -11.02 13.77 8.22
CA LEU A 85 -10.60 13.41 6.87
C LEU A 85 -9.41 14.26 6.39
N LEU A 86 -9.51 15.58 6.53
CA LEU A 86 -8.43 16.51 6.14
C LEU A 86 -7.18 16.32 7.00
N LEU A 87 -7.36 16.17 8.31
CA LEU A 87 -6.28 15.94 9.26
C LEU A 87 -5.53 14.65 8.93
N MET A 88 -6.24 13.54 8.75
CA MET A 88 -5.58 12.28 8.41
C MET A 88 -4.95 12.29 7.03
N THR A 89 -5.60 12.88 6.03
CA THR A 89 -5.00 13.03 4.70
C THR A 89 -3.70 13.82 4.78
N LEU A 90 -3.67 14.92 5.55
CA LEU A 90 -2.48 15.72 5.77
C LEU A 90 -1.39 14.93 6.49
N VAL A 91 -1.72 14.25 7.59
CA VAL A 91 -0.75 13.48 8.39
C VAL A 91 -0.16 12.34 7.57
N THR A 92 -0.98 11.60 6.81
CA THR A 92 -0.51 10.55 5.91
C THR A 92 0.34 11.12 4.78
N ALA A 93 0.00 12.27 4.20
CA ALA A 93 0.81 12.91 3.17
C ALA A 93 2.18 13.37 3.73
N LEU A 94 2.23 13.84 4.97
CA LEU A 94 3.47 14.21 5.66
C LEU A 94 4.31 12.98 6.02
N ASP A 95 3.70 11.89 6.49
CA ASP A 95 4.35 10.59 6.73
C ASP A 95 4.97 10.04 5.45
N TRP A 96 4.21 10.05 4.35
CA TRP A 96 4.70 9.65 3.03
C TRP A 96 5.82 10.54 2.52
N ARG A 97 5.68 11.86 2.62
CA ARG A 97 6.74 12.79 2.19
C ARG A 97 8.04 12.60 2.97
N ALA A 98 7.95 12.37 4.29
CA ALA A 98 9.11 12.15 5.12
C ALA A 98 9.82 10.82 4.77
N THR A 99 9.07 9.74 4.64
CA THR A 99 9.61 8.41 4.29
C THR A 99 10.14 8.34 2.86
N ALA A 100 9.45 8.97 1.90
CA ALA A 100 9.93 9.12 0.53
C ALA A 100 11.23 9.94 0.47
N GLY A 101 11.29 11.07 1.20
CA GLY A 101 12.50 11.88 1.28
C GLY A 101 13.68 11.16 1.94
N ASN A 102 13.45 10.28 2.92
CA ASN A 102 14.49 9.43 3.49
C ASN A 102 15.02 8.41 2.45
N SER A 103 14.09 7.79 1.71
CA SER A 103 14.41 6.79 0.69
C SER A 103 15.18 7.40 -0.49
N GLU A 104 14.84 8.61 -0.92
CA GLU A 104 15.58 9.34 -1.96
C GLU A 104 17.01 9.67 -1.50
N ARG A 105 17.16 10.12 -0.24
CA ARG A 105 18.45 10.49 0.34
C ARG A 105 19.41 9.32 0.46
N SER A 106 18.96 8.15 0.92
CA SER A 106 19.80 6.94 0.94
C SER A 106 19.94 6.30 -0.45
N GLY A 107 18.91 6.45 -1.31
CA GLY A 107 18.87 5.96 -2.68
C GLY A 107 20.02 6.50 -3.55
N LYS A 108 20.36 7.79 -3.42
CA LYS A 108 21.48 8.40 -4.16
C LYS A 108 22.81 7.67 -3.94
N LEU A 109 23.09 7.24 -2.72
CA LEU A 109 24.31 6.47 -2.42
C LEU A 109 24.26 5.07 -3.08
N PHE A 110 23.09 4.42 -3.11
CA PHE A 110 22.94 3.16 -3.85
C PHE A 110 23.12 3.36 -5.36
N GLU A 111 22.64 4.45 -5.93
CA GLU A 111 22.87 4.80 -7.33
C GLU A 111 24.36 5.00 -7.63
N LEU A 112 25.10 5.70 -6.74
CA LEU A 112 26.54 5.90 -6.86
C LEU A 112 27.33 4.60 -6.72
N ARG A 113 26.94 3.71 -5.80
CA ARG A 113 27.47 2.35 -5.69
C ARG A 113 27.28 1.59 -7.00
N ASP A 114 26.05 1.55 -7.50
CA ASP A 114 25.71 0.81 -8.72
C ASP A 114 26.42 1.39 -9.93
N PHE A 115 26.59 2.71 -9.99
CA PHE A 115 27.37 3.39 -11.01
C PHE A 115 28.85 2.98 -10.94
N ALA A 116 29.44 2.95 -9.74
CA ALA A 116 30.83 2.51 -9.54
C ALA A 116 31.06 1.07 -10.01
N THR A 117 30.13 0.14 -9.71
CA THR A 117 30.19 -1.24 -10.18
C THR A 117 29.97 -1.35 -11.70
N LYS A 118 29.06 -0.55 -12.27
CA LYS A 118 28.77 -0.55 -13.71
C LYS A 118 29.93 -0.08 -14.58
N ILE A 119 30.82 0.78 -14.07
CA ILE A 119 31.98 1.27 -14.84
C ILE A 119 32.86 0.10 -15.30
N GLU A 120 33.16 -0.84 -14.40
CA GLU A 120 33.94 -2.05 -14.73
C GLU A 120 33.17 -2.96 -15.70
N ALA A 121 31.87 -3.18 -15.43
CA ALA A 121 31.04 -4.04 -16.24
C ALA A 121 30.92 -3.55 -17.70
N ASP A 122 30.69 -2.25 -17.89
CA ASP A 122 30.56 -1.65 -19.23
C ASP A 122 31.90 -1.63 -19.98
N PHE A 123 33.03 -1.45 -19.27
CA PHE A 123 34.36 -1.53 -19.87
C PHE A 123 34.65 -2.95 -20.38
N LYS A 124 34.39 -3.97 -19.55
CA LYS A 124 34.55 -5.39 -19.92
C LYS A 124 33.62 -5.81 -21.05
N ALA A 125 32.41 -5.26 -21.10
CA ALA A 125 31.41 -5.54 -22.13
C ALA A 125 31.59 -4.73 -23.43
N GLN A 126 32.58 -3.82 -23.50
CA GLN A 126 32.85 -2.96 -24.67
C GLN A 126 31.60 -2.25 -25.20
N ARG A 127 30.77 -1.74 -24.29
CA ARG A 127 29.45 -1.20 -24.64
C ARG A 127 29.57 0.08 -25.49
N SER A 128 28.95 0.08 -26.67
CA SER A 128 28.91 1.25 -27.55
C SER A 128 28.01 2.37 -26.99
N GLY A 129 28.39 3.63 -27.18
CA GLY A 129 27.60 4.79 -26.78
C GLY A 129 27.72 5.20 -25.30
N VAL A 130 28.67 4.59 -24.57
CA VAL A 130 28.95 4.94 -23.17
C VAL A 130 30.21 5.80 -23.11
N PRO A 131 30.24 6.88 -22.29
CA PRO A 131 31.46 7.66 -22.08
C PRO A 131 32.62 6.80 -21.57
N GLN A 132 33.85 7.26 -21.82
CA GLN A 132 35.05 6.58 -21.36
C GLN A 132 35.06 6.40 -19.84
N TRP A 133 35.68 5.31 -19.37
CA TRP A 133 35.69 4.95 -17.95
C TRP A 133 36.37 6.01 -17.07
N THR A 134 37.38 6.73 -17.57
CA THR A 134 38.05 7.85 -16.88
C THR A 134 37.10 9.03 -16.64
N GLN A 135 36.33 9.42 -17.67
CA GLN A 135 35.31 10.47 -17.56
C GLN A 135 34.21 10.07 -16.57
N ARG A 136 33.83 8.80 -16.56
CA ARG A 136 32.86 8.25 -15.59
C ARG A 136 33.42 8.21 -14.17
N ASN A 137 34.69 7.89 -13.99
CA ASN A 137 35.35 7.97 -12.68
C ASN A 137 35.43 9.41 -12.18
N LEU A 138 35.68 10.38 -13.06
CA LEU A 138 35.62 11.80 -12.70
C LEU A 138 34.20 12.22 -12.28
N ALA A 139 33.18 11.79 -13.03
CA ALA A 139 31.78 12.05 -12.69
C ALA A 139 31.38 11.41 -11.35
N LEU A 140 31.77 10.15 -11.12
CA LEU A 140 31.58 9.44 -9.86
C LEU A 140 32.26 10.18 -8.71
N LYS A 141 33.52 10.60 -8.89
CA LYS A 141 34.28 11.34 -7.88
C LYS A 141 33.58 12.64 -7.49
N ASN A 142 33.15 13.44 -8.46
CA ASN A 142 32.47 14.71 -8.19
C ASN A 142 31.11 14.51 -7.51
N ALA A 143 30.33 13.54 -7.99
CA ALA A 143 29.01 13.25 -7.43
C ALA A 143 29.10 12.67 -6.01
N LEU A 144 30.05 11.74 -5.78
CA LEU A 144 30.31 11.18 -4.46
C LEU A 144 30.84 12.24 -3.50
N GLN A 145 31.71 13.14 -3.95
CA GLN A 145 32.18 14.24 -3.11
C GLN A 145 31.02 15.11 -2.63
N ALA A 146 30.15 15.56 -3.55
CA ALA A 146 29.00 16.38 -3.21
C ALA A 146 28.03 15.66 -2.25
N GLU A 147 27.83 14.36 -2.46
CA GLU A 147 26.93 13.56 -1.63
C GLU A 147 27.50 13.30 -0.22
N LEU A 148 28.81 13.07 -0.10
CA LEU A 148 29.48 12.91 1.20
C LEU A 148 29.55 14.23 1.99
N GLU A 149 29.59 15.39 1.31
CA GLU A 149 29.49 16.71 1.94
C GLU A 149 28.05 16.95 2.44
N ARG A 150 27.04 16.67 1.61
CA ARG A 150 25.61 16.75 2.00
C ARG A 150 25.30 15.87 3.21
N LEU A 151 25.78 14.63 3.19
CA LEU A 151 25.57 13.66 4.28
C LEU A 151 26.19 14.17 5.58
N ASP A 152 27.42 14.68 5.55
CA ASP A 152 28.11 15.22 6.73
C ASP A 152 27.38 16.44 7.32
N GLU A 153 26.84 17.32 6.47
CA GLU A 153 26.02 18.45 6.91
C GLU A 153 24.72 17.98 7.55
N GLU A 154 23.99 17.06 6.91
CA GLU A 154 22.74 16.54 7.45
C GLU A 154 22.93 15.84 8.80
N LEU A 155 23.97 15.02 8.96
CA LEU A 155 24.26 14.34 10.23
C LEU A 155 24.41 15.31 11.41
N ARG A 156 24.92 16.51 11.18
CA ARG A 156 25.07 17.55 12.21
C ARG A 156 23.74 18.22 12.56
N THR A 157 22.79 18.21 11.64
CA THR A 157 21.45 18.83 11.83
C THR A 157 20.41 17.88 12.40
N LEU A 158 20.68 16.57 12.41
CA LEU A 158 19.76 15.59 12.97
C LEU A 158 19.63 15.80 14.49
N ASP A 159 18.41 16.14 14.92
CA ASP A 159 18.06 16.32 16.32
C ASP A 159 17.44 15.05 16.90
N PHE A 160 18.06 14.54 17.96
CA PHE A 160 17.61 13.36 18.71
C PHE A 160 17.24 13.68 20.16
N SER A 161 17.10 14.97 20.50
CA SER A 161 16.82 15.44 21.87
C SER A 161 15.50 14.92 22.44
N ALA A 162 14.52 14.63 21.58
CA ALA A 162 13.24 14.04 21.97
C ALA A 162 13.34 12.58 22.42
N ILE A 163 14.48 11.92 22.20
CA ILE A 163 14.68 10.50 22.50
C ILE A 163 15.27 10.36 23.90
N GLY A 164 14.59 9.61 24.77
CA GLY A 164 15.11 9.29 26.09
C GLY A 164 16.44 8.55 25.99
N THR A 165 17.48 9.06 26.65
CA THR A 165 18.86 8.53 26.59
C THR A 165 18.99 7.10 27.12
N ALA A 166 18.03 6.66 27.94
CA ALA A 166 17.95 5.28 28.46
C ALA A 166 17.27 4.29 27.48
N SER A 167 16.74 4.76 26.34
CA SER A 167 16.06 3.89 25.38
C SER A 167 17.06 3.09 24.54
N ALA A 168 16.71 1.84 24.22
CA ALA A 168 17.52 1.01 23.30
C ALA A 168 17.70 1.68 21.93
N ALA A 169 16.71 2.43 21.48
CA ALA A 169 16.75 3.16 20.22
C ALA A 169 17.81 4.27 20.21
N TYR A 170 17.99 4.97 21.33
CA TYR A 170 19.05 5.97 21.47
C TYR A 170 20.44 5.34 21.32
N GLY A 171 20.65 4.16 21.91
CA GLY A 171 21.91 3.41 21.76
C GLY A 171 22.20 3.02 20.31
N LEU A 172 21.19 2.58 19.56
CA LEU A 172 21.34 2.25 18.13
C LEU A 172 21.65 3.49 17.28
N ILE A 173 21.00 4.61 17.55
CA ILE A 173 21.25 5.88 16.84
C ILE A 173 22.70 6.35 17.05
N LEU A 174 23.19 6.31 18.28
CA LEU A 174 24.58 6.66 18.58
C LEU A 174 25.57 5.73 17.89
N SER A 175 25.25 4.42 17.84
CA SER A 175 26.05 3.43 17.11
C SER A 175 26.12 3.76 15.63
N ASP A 176 24.98 4.03 14.99
CA ASP A 176 24.92 4.38 13.57
C ASP A 176 25.67 5.68 13.27
N GLN A 177 25.49 6.71 14.10
CA GLN A 177 26.21 7.98 13.96
C GLN A 177 27.73 7.79 14.07
N THR A 178 28.18 7.00 15.05
CA THR A 178 29.60 6.72 15.27
C THR A 178 30.18 5.98 14.07
N GLU A 179 29.48 4.96 13.57
CA GLU A 179 29.94 4.18 12.42
C GLU A 179 29.96 5.03 11.13
N LEU A 180 28.97 5.89 10.93
CA LEU A 180 28.95 6.85 9.80
C LEU A 180 30.10 7.85 9.89
N GLN A 181 30.36 8.43 11.07
CA GLN A 181 31.48 9.35 11.28
C GLN A 181 32.84 8.70 11.03
N LYS A 182 32.97 7.40 11.31
CA LYS A 182 34.18 6.62 11.02
C LYS A 182 34.35 6.33 9.53
N LYS A 183 33.27 5.96 8.83
CA LYS A 183 33.30 5.56 7.41
C LYS A 183 33.37 6.74 6.44
N LEU A 184 32.88 7.92 6.83
CA LEU A 184 32.94 9.12 5.98
C LEU A 184 34.37 9.49 5.55
N PRO A 185 35.37 9.60 6.46
CA PRO A 185 36.77 9.81 6.08
C PRO A 185 37.34 8.71 5.18
N GLU A 186 36.98 7.45 5.44
CA GLU A 186 37.41 6.29 4.65
C GLU A 186 36.89 6.36 3.21
N ALA A 187 35.61 6.67 3.02
CA ALA A 187 35.01 6.89 1.70
C ALA A 187 35.68 8.07 0.97
N ARG A 188 35.98 9.17 1.66
CA ARG A 188 36.69 10.32 1.09
C ARG A 188 38.13 9.98 0.70
N ALA A 189 38.80 9.07 1.40
CA ALA A 189 40.15 8.61 1.05
C ALA A 189 40.10 7.74 -0.20
N LEU A 190 39.23 6.71 -0.22
CA LEU A 190 39.06 5.81 -1.37
C LEU A 190 38.62 6.55 -2.64
N MET A 191 37.73 7.53 -2.51
CA MET A 191 37.29 8.39 -3.61
C MET A 191 38.46 9.17 -4.25
N ARG A 192 39.45 9.59 -3.44
CA ARG A 192 40.63 10.32 -3.94
C ARG A 192 41.57 9.42 -4.74
N GLU A 193 41.55 8.11 -4.48
CA GLU A 193 42.35 7.10 -5.18
C GLU A 193 41.74 6.65 -6.52
N LEU A 194 40.54 7.13 -6.89
CA LEU A 194 39.90 6.74 -8.15
C LEU A 194 40.82 7.03 -9.34
N PRO A 195 41.07 6.04 -10.24
CA PRO A 195 41.95 6.24 -11.37
C PRO A 195 41.29 7.19 -12.39
N LEU A 196 42.03 8.23 -12.79
CA LEU A 196 41.58 9.27 -13.72
C LEU A 196 42.40 9.34 -15.02
N GLU A 197 43.50 8.60 -15.10
CA GLU A 197 44.40 8.58 -16.25
C GLU A 197 44.11 7.37 -17.14
N GLU A 198 44.17 7.57 -18.46
CA GLU A 198 43.96 6.49 -19.42
C GLU A 198 45.12 5.50 -19.37
N THR A 199 44.79 4.20 -19.21
CA THR A 199 45.75 3.11 -19.19
C THR A 199 45.25 1.95 -20.05
N ALA A 200 46.19 1.19 -20.64
CA ALA A 200 45.86 0.03 -21.47
C ALA A 200 45.23 -1.12 -20.68
N THR A 201 45.56 -1.23 -19.39
CA THR A 201 45.04 -2.24 -18.46
C THR A 201 44.56 -1.55 -17.18
N PRO A 202 43.35 -0.98 -17.17
CA PRO A 202 42.83 -0.27 -16.00
C PRO A 202 42.54 -1.24 -14.84
N ASP A 203 42.94 -0.83 -13.62
CA ASP A 203 42.59 -1.52 -12.37
C ASP A 203 41.30 -0.94 -11.77
N PHE A 204 40.23 -1.73 -11.76
CA PHE A 204 38.93 -1.36 -11.18
C PHE A 204 38.80 -1.75 -9.70
N GLY A 205 39.86 -2.23 -9.05
CA GLY A 205 39.84 -2.59 -7.63
C GLY A 205 39.43 -1.42 -6.72
N VAL A 206 39.83 -0.19 -7.07
CA VAL A 206 39.38 1.02 -6.35
C VAL A 206 37.89 1.25 -6.53
N ASN A 207 37.35 1.11 -7.75
CA ASN A 207 35.91 1.22 -8.03
C ASN A 207 35.09 0.22 -7.19
N ALA A 208 35.56 -1.02 -7.07
CA ALA A 208 34.90 -2.03 -6.24
C ALA A 208 34.90 -1.66 -4.75
N ARG A 209 36.01 -1.14 -4.22
CA ARG A 209 36.08 -0.65 -2.83
C ARG A 209 35.20 0.58 -2.60
N VAL A 210 35.18 1.52 -3.54
CA VAL A 210 34.29 2.69 -3.53
C VAL A 210 32.83 2.25 -3.54
N ALA A 211 32.47 1.27 -4.36
CA ALA A 211 31.12 0.70 -4.36
C ALA A 211 30.78 0.09 -2.99
N GLY A 212 31.68 -0.73 -2.43
CA GLY A 212 31.51 -1.34 -1.11
C GLY A 212 31.23 -0.32 -0.01
N ILE A 213 32.13 0.66 0.19
CA ILE A 213 31.97 1.67 1.25
C ILE A 213 30.74 2.56 1.01
N THR A 214 30.42 2.91 -0.23
CA THR A 214 29.23 3.71 -0.55
C THR A 214 27.95 2.94 -0.26
N GLY A 215 27.92 1.63 -0.53
CA GLY A 215 26.80 0.76 -0.19
C GLY A 215 26.60 0.62 1.33
N GLU A 216 27.68 0.49 2.09
CA GLU A 216 27.62 0.46 3.56
C GLU A 216 27.12 1.80 4.13
N LEU A 217 27.62 2.92 3.61
CA LEU A 217 27.12 4.26 3.97
C LEU A 217 25.63 4.41 3.65
N ALA A 218 25.17 3.91 2.50
CA ALA A 218 23.77 3.96 2.09
C ALA A 218 22.84 3.26 3.09
N VAL A 219 23.23 2.05 3.52
CA VAL A 219 22.48 1.26 4.51
C VAL A 219 22.47 1.96 5.86
N LEU A 220 23.65 2.31 6.39
CA LEU A 220 23.77 2.93 7.72
C LEU A 220 23.01 4.27 7.78
N TYR A 221 23.12 5.10 6.74
CA TYR A 221 22.44 6.38 6.68
C TYR A 221 20.93 6.21 6.52
N GLY A 222 20.47 5.28 5.68
CA GLY A 222 19.05 4.97 5.55
C GLY A 222 18.43 4.49 6.86
N ASP A 223 19.14 3.61 7.57
CA ASP A 223 18.77 3.12 8.89
C ASP A 223 18.66 4.23 9.93
N LEU A 224 19.66 5.11 9.98
CA LEU A 224 19.67 6.28 10.86
C LEU A 224 18.48 7.21 10.57
N LEU A 225 18.21 7.52 9.30
CA LEU A 225 17.09 8.36 8.90
C LEU A 225 15.73 7.73 9.25
N ASN A 226 15.60 6.41 9.07
CA ASN A 226 14.39 5.68 9.44
C ASN A 226 14.19 5.67 10.96
N ARG A 227 15.25 5.46 11.74
CA ARG A 227 15.19 5.55 13.20
C ARG A 227 14.84 6.97 13.66
N ALA A 228 15.47 8.00 13.09
CA ALA A 228 15.14 9.40 13.36
C ALA A 228 13.65 9.68 13.08
N TYR A 229 13.15 9.17 11.95
CA TYR A 229 11.76 9.31 11.54
C TYR A 229 10.78 8.67 12.54
N GLU A 230 11.09 7.50 13.09
CA GLU A 230 10.23 6.80 14.04
C GLU A 230 9.99 7.58 15.35
N PHE A 231 10.88 8.51 15.70
CA PHE A 231 10.74 9.42 16.86
C PHE A 231 10.30 10.84 16.48
N SER A 232 10.06 11.10 15.20
CA SER A 232 9.62 12.41 14.74
C SER A 232 8.20 12.75 15.22
N ALA A 233 7.90 14.04 15.33
CA ALA A 233 6.55 14.50 15.65
C ALA A 233 5.51 14.02 14.61
N ILE A 234 5.90 13.90 13.33
CA ILE A 234 5.03 13.39 12.27
C ILE A 234 4.61 11.95 12.58
N LYS A 235 5.56 11.08 12.92
CA LYS A 235 5.25 9.69 13.28
C LYS A 235 4.44 9.57 14.56
N LEU A 236 4.75 10.39 15.56
CA LEU A 236 4.00 10.44 16.82
C LEU A 236 2.52 10.79 16.56
N VAL A 237 2.27 11.84 15.78
CA VAL A 237 0.90 12.27 15.41
C VAL A 237 0.21 11.19 14.58
N TYR A 238 0.91 10.58 13.62
CA TYR A 238 0.38 9.45 12.86
C TYR A 238 -0.07 8.30 13.77
N ARG A 239 0.79 7.82 14.67
CA ARG A 239 0.46 6.72 15.60
C ARG A 239 -0.71 7.09 16.52
N LEU A 240 -0.74 8.31 17.02
CA LEU A 240 -1.83 8.78 17.88
C LEU A 240 -3.18 8.74 17.15
N LEU A 241 -3.25 9.26 15.93
CA LEU A 241 -4.51 9.35 15.19
C LEU A 241 -4.88 8.02 14.53
N TYR A 242 -3.91 7.27 14.00
CA TYR A 242 -4.16 6.02 13.30
C TYR A 242 -4.33 4.87 14.29
N ASP A 243 -3.28 4.51 15.03
CA ASP A 243 -3.32 3.37 15.96
C ASP A 243 -4.18 3.69 17.19
N GLY A 244 -4.02 4.90 17.74
CA GLY A 244 -4.68 5.30 18.98
C GLY A 244 -6.17 5.60 18.81
N LEU A 245 -6.58 6.23 17.71
CA LEU A 245 -7.98 6.63 17.49
C LEU A 245 -8.67 5.74 16.45
N PHE A 246 -8.19 5.70 15.21
CA PHE A 246 -8.87 4.99 14.13
C PHE A 246 -8.95 3.48 14.37
N VAL A 247 -7.83 2.82 14.68
CA VAL A 247 -7.78 1.37 14.94
C VAL A 247 -8.54 1.03 16.23
N ALA A 248 -8.36 1.79 17.31
CA ALA A 248 -9.07 1.56 18.57
C ALA A 248 -10.61 1.68 18.41
N LEU A 249 -11.10 2.76 17.79
CA LEU A 249 -12.53 2.93 17.52
C LEU A 249 -13.06 1.85 16.58
N GLY A 250 -12.30 1.49 15.55
CA GLY A 250 -12.62 0.38 14.65
C GLY A 250 -12.76 -0.94 15.42
N SER A 251 -11.82 -1.24 16.32
CA SER A 251 -11.88 -2.45 17.17
C SER A 251 -13.10 -2.47 18.09
N ALA A 252 -13.51 -1.30 18.63
CA ALA A 252 -14.71 -1.20 19.45
C ALA A 252 -15.98 -1.47 18.62
N MET A 253 -16.06 -0.93 17.41
CA MET A 253 -17.15 -1.22 16.47
C MET A 253 -17.20 -2.70 16.09
N PHE A 254 -16.05 -3.32 15.76
CA PHE A 254 -15.98 -4.74 15.42
C PHE A 254 -16.28 -5.64 16.62
N SER A 255 -15.87 -5.27 17.82
CA SER A 255 -16.20 -5.98 19.06
C SER A 255 -17.72 -6.01 19.28
N LEU A 256 -18.39 -4.86 19.13
CA LEU A 256 -19.83 -4.77 19.22
C LEU A 256 -20.52 -5.58 18.12
N LEU A 257 -20.04 -5.50 16.88
CA LEU A 257 -20.55 -6.28 15.76
C LEU A 257 -20.40 -7.78 16.01
N GLY A 258 -19.27 -8.22 16.58
CA GLY A 258 -19.04 -9.63 16.95
C GLY A 258 -20.07 -10.14 17.94
N PHE A 259 -20.38 -9.36 18.99
CA PHE A 259 -21.43 -9.72 19.95
C PHE A 259 -22.81 -9.83 19.28
N TYR A 260 -23.15 -8.90 18.38
CA TYR A 260 -24.40 -8.96 17.63
C TYR A 260 -24.47 -10.15 16.68
N ILE A 261 -23.39 -10.50 15.98
CA ILE A 261 -23.31 -11.67 15.12
C ILE A 261 -23.53 -12.94 15.94
N ALA A 262 -22.85 -13.09 17.08
CA ALA A 262 -23.01 -14.24 17.97
C ALA A 262 -24.45 -14.36 18.49
N SER A 263 -25.06 -13.25 18.92
CA SER A 263 -26.45 -13.20 19.37
C SER A 263 -27.44 -13.55 18.26
N ALA A 264 -27.24 -12.99 17.05
CA ALA A 264 -28.06 -13.28 15.88
C ALA A 264 -27.94 -14.74 15.46
N ALA A 265 -26.72 -15.27 15.41
CA ALA A 265 -26.43 -16.67 15.12
C ALA A 265 -27.14 -17.61 16.11
N TYR A 266 -27.00 -17.37 17.42
CA TYR A 266 -27.70 -18.17 18.44
C TYR A 266 -29.23 -18.16 18.26
N ARG A 267 -29.81 -17.00 17.93
CA ARG A 267 -31.25 -16.89 17.66
C ARG A 267 -31.67 -17.58 16.35
N ALA A 268 -30.84 -17.54 15.32
CA ALA A 268 -31.09 -18.13 14.01
C ALA A 268 -30.92 -19.66 14.03
N PHE A 269 -29.96 -20.18 14.79
CA PHE A 269 -29.63 -21.61 14.86
C PHE A 269 -30.47 -22.42 15.85
N ARG A 270 -31.72 -22.02 16.13
CA ARG A 270 -32.64 -22.95 16.81
C ARG A 270 -32.87 -24.14 15.88
N LEU A 271 -32.38 -25.33 16.27
CA LEU A 271 -32.58 -26.59 15.55
C LEU A 271 -34.08 -26.87 15.44
N LYS A 272 -34.68 -26.44 14.32
CA LYS A 272 -36.10 -26.63 14.02
C LYS A 272 -36.32 -27.63 12.88
N SER A 273 -35.25 -28.02 12.18
CA SER A 273 -35.30 -28.97 11.08
C SER A 273 -33.96 -29.68 10.89
N PHE A 274 -33.97 -30.77 10.12
CA PHE A 274 -32.77 -31.53 9.79
C PHE A 274 -31.76 -30.70 8.99
N GLU A 275 -32.24 -29.87 8.07
CA GLU A 275 -31.43 -28.99 7.23
C GLU A 275 -30.69 -27.94 8.07
N SER A 276 -31.37 -27.36 9.07
CA SER A 276 -30.74 -26.44 10.04
C SER A 276 -29.64 -27.14 10.86
N GLY A 277 -29.83 -28.42 11.18
CA GLY A 277 -28.83 -29.25 11.86
C GLY A 277 -27.60 -29.52 10.99
N LEU A 278 -27.81 -29.84 9.72
CA LEU A 278 -26.71 -30.03 8.76
C LEU A 278 -25.89 -28.74 8.58
N MET A 279 -26.56 -27.59 8.43
CA MET A 279 -25.91 -26.29 8.33
C MET A 279 -25.09 -25.95 9.58
N LEU A 280 -25.63 -26.20 10.78
CA LEU A 280 -24.93 -25.97 12.04
C LEU A 280 -23.71 -26.90 12.19
N GLY A 281 -23.87 -28.18 11.85
CA GLY A 281 -22.77 -29.14 11.86
C GLY A 281 -21.64 -28.75 10.92
N ALA A 282 -21.97 -28.36 9.67
CA ALA A 282 -20.99 -27.87 8.70
C ALA A 282 -20.28 -26.61 9.21
N ALA A 283 -21.01 -25.65 9.79
CA ALA A 283 -20.44 -24.44 10.34
C ALA A 283 -19.47 -24.73 11.51
N LEU A 284 -19.85 -25.62 12.43
CA LEU A 284 -18.98 -26.02 13.55
C LEU A 284 -17.72 -26.72 13.08
N LEU A 285 -17.81 -27.63 12.10
CA LEU A 285 -16.65 -28.30 11.51
C LEU A 285 -15.69 -27.31 10.85
N VAL A 286 -16.23 -26.36 10.07
CA VAL A 286 -15.43 -25.30 9.44
C VAL A 286 -14.78 -24.39 10.50
N MET A 287 -15.51 -23.99 11.54
CA MET A 287 -14.95 -23.18 12.63
C MET A 287 -13.84 -23.90 13.40
N LEU A 288 -14.02 -25.20 13.70
CA LEU A 288 -13.00 -26.02 14.36
C LEU A 288 -11.75 -26.22 13.50
N GLY A 289 -11.90 -26.39 12.19
CA GLY A 289 -10.77 -26.48 11.26
C GLY A 289 -10.06 -25.15 10.98
N GLN A 290 -10.65 -24.01 11.37
CA GLN A 290 -10.06 -22.67 11.18
C GLN A 290 -9.13 -22.29 12.34
N ILE A 291 -9.38 -22.81 13.54
CA ILE A 291 -8.60 -22.48 14.74
C ILE A 291 -7.38 -23.43 14.87
N PRO A 292 -6.20 -22.92 15.30
CA PRO A 292 -5.01 -23.76 15.48
C PRO A 292 -5.21 -24.94 16.43
N PHE A 293 -6.13 -24.81 17.39
CA PHE A 293 -6.47 -25.83 18.39
C PHE A 293 -7.07 -27.11 17.79
N GLY A 294 -7.68 -27.05 16.60
CA GLY A 294 -8.26 -28.22 15.93
C GLY A 294 -7.24 -29.34 15.69
N LEU A 295 -5.97 -28.98 15.48
CA LEU A 295 -4.88 -29.94 15.26
C LEU A 295 -4.64 -30.88 16.46
N TRP A 296 -4.97 -30.44 17.68
CA TRP A 296 -4.82 -31.27 18.88
C TRP A 296 -5.96 -32.27 19.06
N ILE A 297 -7.11 -32.03 18.43
CA ILE A 297 -8.26 -32.93 18.45
C ILE A 297 -8.10 -33.99 17.35
N TRP A 298 -7.88 -33.53 16.11
CA TRP A 298 -7.71 -34.39 14.96
C TRP A 298 -6.98 -33.65 13.84
N SER A 299 -5.87 -34.21 13.37
CA SER A 299 -5.01 -33.61 12.35
C SER A 299 -5.69 -33.45 10.97
N GLY A 300 -6.77 -34.18 10.69
CA GLY A 300 -7.52 -34.08 9.43
C GLY A 300 -8.62 -33.01 9.40
N LEU A 301 -8.89 -32.31 10.52
CA LEU A 301 -9.91 -31.25 10.56
C LEU A 301 -9.68 -30.10 9.56
N PRO A 302 -8.44 -29.61 9.35
CA PRO A 302 -8.16 -28.59 8.35
C PRO A 302 -8.52 -29.03 6.92
N ASP A 303 -8.23 -30.29 6.58
CA ASP A 303 -8.51 -30.85 5.25
C ASP A 303 -10.01 -30.94 4.98
N VAL A 304 -10.78 -31.37 5.99
CA VAL A 304 -12.25 -31.39 5.91
C VAL A 304 -12.81 -29.99 5.72
N ARG A 305 -12.30 -29.00 6.48
CA ARG A 305 -12.68 -27.59 6.30
C ARG A 305 -12.38 -27.12 4.87
N LEU A 306 -11.17 -27.40 4.36
CA LEU A 306 -10.78 -26.99 3.02
C LEU A 306 -11.69 -27.62 1.96
N TRP A 307 -11.96 -28.92 2.06
CA TRP A 307 -12.88 -29.61 1.17
C TRP A 307 -14.27 -28.97 1.16
N ILE A 308 -14.83 -28.65 2.34
CA ILE A 308 -16.12 -27.95 2.44
C ILE A 308 -16.07 -26.56 1.77
N LEU A 309 -15.00 -25.80 1.98
CA LEU A 309 -14.87 -24.44 1.45
C LEU A 309 -14.58 -24.39 -0.06
N GLU A 310 -13.91 -25.40 -0.61
CA GLU A 310 -13.47 -25.43 -2.01
C GLU A 310 -14.44 -26.18 -2.92
N VAL A 311 -15.12 -27.21 -2.44
CA VAL A 311 -15.99 -28.04 -3.29
C VAL A 311 -17.44 -27.54 -3.25
N PRO A 312 -18.24 -27.76 -2.19
CA PRO A 312 -19.64 -27.33 -2.19
C PRO A 312 -19.80 -25.80 -2.08
N ASN A 313 -18.90 -25.12 -1.36
CA ASN A 313 -19.00 -23.68 -1.13
C ASN A 313 -18.51 -22.84 -2.33
N SER A 314 -17.66 -23.38 -3.21
CA SER A 314 -17.13 -22.61 -4.34
C SER A 314 -18.21 -22.15 -5.32
N GLY A 315 -19.23 -22.99 -5.58
CA GLY A 315 -20.38 -22.61 -6.41
C GLY A 315 -21.11 -21.37 -5.88
N ALA A 316 -21.39 -21.34 -4.58
CA ALA A 316 -22.03 -20.20 -3.92
C ALA A 316 -21.13 -18.95 -3.93
N PHE A 317 -19.84 -19.09 -3.58
CA PHE A 317 -18.91 -17.97 -3.59
C PHE A 317 -18.68 -17.37 -4.98
N ARG A 318 -18.73 -18.19 -6.04
CA ARG A 318 -18.67 -17.70 -7.43
C ARG A 318 -19.85 -16.77 -7.73
N ALA A 319 -21.07 -17.18 -7.37
CA ALA A 319 -22.25 -16.34 -7.53
C ALA A 319 -22.17 -15.05 -6.70
N ILE A 320 -21.68 -15.12 -5.46
CA ILE A 320 -21.50 -13.94 -4.60
C ILE A 320 -20.48 -12.97 -5.20
N LYS A 321 -19.31 -13.46 -5.63
CA LYS A 321 -18.27 -12.62 -6.27
C LYS A 321 -18.82 -11.92 -7.51
N PHE A 322 -19.55 -12.67 -8.33
CA PHE A 322 -20.21 -12.12 -9.52
C PHE A 322 -21.22 -11.02 -9.17
N GLY A 323 -22.13 -11.30 -8.22
CA GLY A 323 -23.12 -10.32 -7.76
C GLY A 323 -22.49 -9.07 -7.14
N ALA A 324 -21.43 -9.23 -6.35
CA ALA A 324 -20.69 -8.13 -5.75
C ALA A 324 -19.99 -7.26 -6.81
N ALA A 325 -19.35 -7.88 -7.81
CA ALA A 325 -18.73 -7.16 -8.92
C ALA A 325 -19.77 -6.35 -9.72
N LEU A 326 -20.92 -6.95 -10.03
CA LEU A 326 -22.01 -6.27 -10.72
C LEU A 326 -22.58 -5.12 -9.88
N ALA A 327 -22.80 -5.33 -8.58
CA ALA A 327 -23.28 -4.29 -7.67
C ALA A 327 -22.29 -3.12 -7.55
N GLY A 328 -20.99 -3.42 -7.48
CA GLY A 328 -19.92 -2.43 -7.49
C GLY A 328 -19.92 -1.60 -8.78
N LEU A 329 -20.06 -2.24 -9.94
CA LEU A 329 -20.15 -1.56 -11.23
C LEU A 329 -21.36 -0.64 -11.31
N VAL A 330 -22.53 -1.11 -10.87
CA VAL A 330 -23.76 -0.32 -10.82
C VAL A 330 -23.54 0.93 -9.95
N LEU A 331 -22.94 0.78 -8.77
CA LEU A 331 -22.67 1.89 -7.86
C LEU A 331 -21.67 2.89 -8.47
N ALA A 332 -20.60 2.40 -9.09
CA ALA A 332 -19.61 3.24 -9.77
C ALA A 332 -20.24 4.08 -10.89
N PHE A 333 -21.07 3.47 -11.75
CA PHE A 333 -21.78 4.20 -12.80
C PHE A 333 -22.85 5.15 -12.26
N ARG A 334 -23.56 4.80 -11.17
CA ARG A 334 -24.51 5.69 -10.51
C ARG A 334 -23.84 6.95 -9.97
N MET A 335 -22.68 6.78 -9.33
CA MET A 335 -21.84 7.89 -8.87
C MET A 335 -21.36 8.74 -10.05
N TRP A 336 -20.86 8.12 -11.12
CA TRP A 336 -20.37 8.84 -12.30
C TRP A 336 -21.44 9.68 -13.01
N LEU A 337 -22.66 9.16 -13.11
CA LEU A 337 -23.78 9.88 -13.72
C LEU A 337 -24.54 10.79 -12.73
N SER A 338 -24.04 10.94 -11.49
CA SER A 338 -24.58 11.79 -10.42
C SER A 338 -26.07 11.56 -10.14
N ILE A 339 -26.53 10.31 -10.24
CA ILE A 339 -27.96 9.96 -10.04
C ILE A 339 -28.32 9.96 -8.55
N GLU A 340 -27.34 9.94 -7.64
CA GLU A 340 -27.55 9.88 -6.18
C GLU A 340 -27.79 11.25 -5.53
N SER A 341 -27.75 12.34 -6.30
CA SER A 341 -27.89 13.71 -5.78
C SER A 341 -29.33 14.12 -5.43
N GLU A 342 -30.35 13.36 -5.82
CA GLU A 342 -31.76 13.77 -5.66
C GLU A 342 -32.40 13.49 -4.30
N SER A 343 -31.82 12.66 -3.42
CA SER A 343 -32.55 12.20 -2.20
C SER A 343 -32.20 12.88 -0.88
N PHE A 344 -31.24 13.82 -0.84
CA PHE A 344 -30.82 14.43 0.43
C PHE A 344 -31.41 15.82 0.70
N SER A 345 -32.16 16.40 -0.23
CA SER A 345 -32.78 17.73 -0.07
C SER A 345 -34.28 17.72 0.23
N SER A 346 -34.96 16.56 0.17
CA SER A 346 -36.43 16.52 0.10
C SER A 346 -37.14 15.87 1.29
N GLN A 347 -36.47 15.59 2.42
CA GLN A 347 -37.12 14.98 3.60
C GLN A 347 -37.11 15.81 4.89
N GLU A 348 -36.83 17.10 4.84
CA GLU A 348 -37.13 17.98 5.98
C GLU A 348 -37.73 19.30 5.50
N GLN A 349 -39.05 19.34 5.26
CA GLN A 349 -39.91 20.50 5.52
C GLN A 349 -41.38 20.06 5.70
N PRO A 350 -42.16 20.68 6.61
CA PRO A 350 -41.82 21.28 7.90
C PRO A 350 -42.10 20.36 9.10
#